data_AF-A0A6N6ZE78-F1
#
_entry.id   AF-A0A6N6ZE78-F1
#
_cell.length_a   1.000
_cell.length_b   1.000
_cell.length_c   1.000
_cell.angle_alpha   90.00
_cell.angle_beta   90.00
_cell.angle_gamma   90.00
#
_symmetry.space_group_name_H-M   'P 1'
#
loop_
_entity.id
_entity.type
_entity.pdbx_description
1 polymer ?
#
loop_
_entity_poly.entity_id
_entity_poly.type
_entity_poly.pdbx_seq_one_letter_code
_entity_poly.pdbx_strand_id
1 'polypeptide(L)'
;MLTPGTPLHALASTRSLCLAGLCLLGTVAQAASFPSAIDYDGTWRFDPSLGWFVEYDGGWIWSEGNGFLYVTEEGNWDTDGVYFYDHGMQRWFYSDHDAYPWVYAWGDDMGWQKVVTVGSSGDRHFYLSEADRTIFEDGYVVTGTTYEVDSRSAFDDAVAAAGAGDLILVSGNLADTSFSVKNKVVADGYLRIRAADKGSTALKAFTIDNCEGISLEGFTFGPNTSSTLLKIVNSTRLQILQNTFDFQDVENNQNGIVTTQGTADVEIAYNVFKNKNVSATETQSKVSGSYIKTQYDEPQMTKRLHIHHNYFKGIVPLLEGDRFAGDSDRECIVFGVSDSQDVETHHVVEQNLFEDCDGENEIITIKTSYNTIRNNTFHNSLGSVSIRFGTGTEVSGNFFIGDENNQNVFGNDLGGIRAYGSQHKIYNNYFQGLTGNSYRIPILLDSGDTTDSTGGDGHQRATDCEVVHNTIVDCAWGIALGLNYSLTPKDNHIANNVVQNRKNALYYIGSNAQGESSNVFEHNIGHSLDAASIGFEGSDSEVWATDPQLEATNFNGWSIYRPTAASPVVDYGAAGYAYVGVDFEGQTRLTPDAGADEVGGGAPLIWPVNAWQVGPNPR
;
A
#
# COMPACT_ATOMS: atom_id res chain seq x y z
N MET A 1 53.03 52.15 40.13
CA MET A 1 54.28 51.86 40.86
C MET A 1 53.91 51.05 42.10
N LEU A 2 54.78 50.13 42.53
CA LEU A 2 54.89 49.57 43.90
C LEU A 2 53.61 49.08 44.64
N THR A 3 53.47 47.76 44.70
CA THR A 3 53.22 46.99 45.96
C THR A 3 54.44 47.14 46.91
N PRO A 4 54.41 46.84 48.25
CA PRO A 4 53.80 45.68 48.94
C PRO A 4 53.13 46.01 50.33
N GLY A 5 52.67 45.06 51.18
CA GLY A 5 52.38 43.61 50.98
C GLY A 5 52.62 42.71 52.23
N THR A 6 51.88 41.58 52.30
CA THR A 6 52.10 40.35 53.15
C THR A 6 52.12 40.47 54.69
N PRO A 7 52.14 39.35 55.47
CA PRO A 7 51.98 37.91 55.13
C PRO A 7 50.66 37.33 55.76
N LEU A 8 50.38 36.04 56.10
CA LEU A 8 51.09 34.74 56.24
C LEU A 8 50.11 33.55 55.93
N HIS A 9 50.62 32.43 55.39
CA HIS A 9 50.43 30.98 55.73
C HIS A 9 49.08 30.43 56.29
N ALA A 10 48.62 29.20 56.01
CA ALA A 10 49.27 27.93 55.59
C ALA A 10 48.21 26.93 54.96
N LEU A 11 48.41 25.64 54.59
CA LEU A 11 49.57 24.73 54.45
C LEU A 11 49.20 23.49 53.56
N ALA A 12 49.93 23.25 52.45
CA ALA A 12 50.13 21.94 51.73
C ALA A 12 48.91 21.15 51.15
N SER A 13 49.09 20.24 50.19
CA SER A 13 50.30 19.65 49.55
C SER A 13 50.20 19.65 48.00
N THR A 14 51.03 20.36 47.20
CA THR A 14 52.40 20.01 46.72
C THR A 14 52.50 18.72 45.88
N ARG A 15 53.25 18.59 44.75
CA ARG A 15 54.15 19.44 43.91
C ARG A 15 54.48 18.63 42.60
N SER A 16 55.29 19.01 41.59
CA SER A 16 56.30 20.06 41.34
C SER A 16 56.67 20.18 39.82
N LEU A 17 57.19 21.34 39.38
CA LEU A 17 58.41 21.63 38.55
C LEU A 17 58.88 20.68 37.37
N CYS A 18 59.55 21.11 36.27
CA CYS A 18 60.22 22.39 35.96
C CYS A 18 60.63 22.60 34.46
N LEU A 19 60.91 23.87 34.10
CA LEU A 19 61.98 24.42 33.21
C LEU A 19 61.95 24.30 31.65
N ALA A 20 61.78 25.48 31.02
CA ALA A 20 62.46 26.06 29.85
C ALA A 20 62.63 25.30 28.50
N GLY A 21 62.07 25.90 27.43
CA GLY A 21 62.31 25.55 26.01
C GLY A 21 61.78 26.64 25.05
N LEU A 22 62.28 26.68 23.82
CA LEU A 22 62.04 27.73 22.81
C LEU A 22 60.78 27.49 21.95
N CYS A 23 60.34 28.54 21.23
CA CYS A 23 59.58 28.55 19.94
C CYS A 23 58.03 28.72 19.89
N LEU A 24 57.65 29.87 19.29
CA LEU A 24 56.53 30.19 18.36
C LEU A 24 55.02 30.15 18.76
N LEU A 25 54.38 31.27 18.40
CA LEU A 25 52.99 31.50 17.90
C LEU A 25 51.78 31.50 18.86
N GLY A 26 50.79 32.33 18.51
CA GLY A 26 49.44 32.41 19.10
C GLY A 26 49.00 33.81 19.61
N THR A 27 47.79 34.24 19.26
CA THR A 27 46.98 35.43 19.70
C THR A 27 47.02 36.72 18.86
N VAL A 28 45.94 37.53 18.70
CA VAL A 28 44.45 37.35 18.73
C VAL A 28 43.81 38.65 18.16
N ALA A 29 42.68 38.56 17.44
CA ALA A 29 41.79 39.69 17.10
C ALA A 29 40.43 39.18 16.55
N GLN A 30 39.27 39.85 16.66
CA GLN A 30 38.77 40.87 17.60
C GLN A 30 37.22 40.96 17.42
N ALA A 31 36.43 41.06 18.50
CA ALA A 31 34.96 40.98 18.44
C ALA A 31 34.24 42.33 18.15
N ALA A 32 33.00 42.25 17.62
CA ALA A 32 32.07 43.36 17.35
C ALA A 32 30.62 42.99 17.78
N SER A 33 29.64 43.90 17.73
CA SER A 33 28.44 43.83 18.61
C SER A 33 27.12 44.49 18.12
N PHE A 34 25.99 44.00 18.67
CA PHE A 34 24.59 44.57 18.69
C PHE A 34 23.72 44.36 17.42
N PRO A 35 22.35 44.43 17.50
CA PRO A 35 21.47 44.90 18.60
C PRO A 35 20.32 43.93 19.04
N SER A 36 19.29 44.46 19.72
CA SER A 36 18.31 43.76 20.58
C SER A 36 16.84 43.75 20.10
N ALA A 37 16.03 42.80 20.61
CA ALA A 37 14.57 42.77 20.47
C ALA A 37 13.82 43.73 21.44
N ILE A 38 12.50 43.88 21.27
CA ILE A 38 11.61 44.78 22.03
C ILE A 38 10.37 44.02 22.54
N ASP A 39 9.94 44.31 23.78
CA ASP A 39 8.76 43.73 24.45
C ASP A 39 7.50 44.57 24.22
N TYR A 40 6.36 43.90 24.02
CA TYR A 40 5.00 44.42 24.23
C TYR A 40 4.11 43.30 24.76
N ASP A 41 3.38 43.60 25.84
CA ASP A 41 2.35 42.75 26.45
C ASP A 41 2.79 41.32 26.86
N GLY A 42 4.09 41.10 27.12
CA GLY A 42 4.59 39.93 27.84
C GLY A 42 4.43 38.58 27.13
N THR A 43 4.17 38.59 25.82
CA THR A 43 4.13 37.39 24.98
C THR A 43 5.21 37.47 23.91
N TRP A 44 6.25 36.66 24.05
CA TRP A 44 7.31 36.54 23.04
C TRP A 44 6.72 36.13 21.69
N ARG A 45 6.80 37.02 20.70
CA ARG A 45 6.50 36.71 19.30
C ARG A 45 7.82 36.61 18.55
N PHE A 46 8.13 35.42 18.06
CA PHE A 46 9.29 35.20 17.20
C PHE A 46 9.01 35.78 15.80
N ASP A 47 9.95 36.58 15.30
CA ASP A 47 10.04 36.91 13.88
C ASP A 47 10.99 35.91 13.21
N PRO A 48 10.51 34.99 12.35
CA PRO A 48 11.35 33.97 11.73
C PRO A 48 12.30 34.53 10.65
N SER A 49 12.27 35.84 10.35
CA SER A 49 13.20 36.48 9.41
C SER A 49 14.50 36.97 10.06
N LEU A 50 14.63 36.86 11.39
CA LEU A 50 15.81 37.29 12.15
C LEU A 50 16.36 36.13 12.98
N GLY A 51 17.40 35.46 12.46
CA GLY A 51 18.06 34.32 13.10
C GLY A 51 18.61 34.66 14.50
N TRP A 52 18.60 33.66 15.39
CA TRP A 52 19.01 33.79 16.79
C TRP A 52 20.16 32.84 17.13
N PHE A 53 20.81 33.11 18.28
CA PHE A 53 21.96 32.38 18.78
C PHE A 53 21.71 31.85 20.18
N VAL A 54 22.22 30.66 20.47
CA VAL A 54 22.34 30.12 21.84
C VAL A 54 23.76 29.60 22.03
N GLU A 55 24.36 29.94 23.17
CA GLU A 55 25.62 29.39 23.67
C GLU A 55 25.33 28.09 24.42
N TYR A 56 25.97 26.99 24.03
CA TYR A 56 25.83 25.69 24.71
C TYR A 56 27.16 24.93 24.72
N ASP A 57 27.57 24.50 25.91
CA ASP A 57 28.77 23.69 26.20
C ASP A 57 30.07 24.12 25.49
N GLY A 58 30.27 25.44 25.36
CA GLY A 58 31.46 26.05 24.76
C GLY A 58 31.37 26.34 23.26
N GLY A 59 30.27 25.95 22.60
CA GLY A 59 29.98 26.28 21.20
C GLY A 59 28.86 27.32 21.04
N TRP A 60 28.80 27.93 19.85
CA TRP A 60 27.70 28.79 19.42
C TRP A 60 26.86 28.07 18.37
N ILE A 61 25.54 27.98 18.60
CA ILE A 61 24.59 27.47 17.61
C ILE A 61 23.96 28.65 16.88
N TRP A 62 23.89 28.56 15.55
CA TRP A 62 23.23 29.52 14.67
C TRP A 62 22.16 28.82 13.82
N SER A 63 21.11 29.57 13.46
CA SER A 63 20.04 29.12 12.58
C SER A 63 19.59 30.25 11.63
N GLU A 64 19.62 29.96 10.34
CA GLU A 64 18.87 30.65 9.28
C GLU A 64 18.16 29.58 8.44
N GLY A 65 16.82 29.63 8.41
CA GLY A 65 15.99 28.64 7.72
C GLY A 65 16.02 27.24 8.37
N ASN A 66 15.70 26.21 7.57
CA ASN A 66 15.49 24.83 8.03
C ASN A 66 16.81 24.06 8.27
N GLY A 67 17.83 24.71 8.84
CA GLY A 67 19.14 24.12 9.10
C GLY A 67 19.81 24.72 10.34
N PHE A 68 20.69 23.93 10.95
CA PHE A 68 21.56 24.32 12.05
C PHE A 68 23.01 24.13 11.65
N LEU A 69 23.88 25.03 12.13
CA LEU A 69 25.34 24.92 11.96
C LEU A 69 26.00 24.85 13.34
N TYR A 70 26.98 23.96 13.48
CA TYR A 70 27.83 23.81 14.65
C TYR A 70 29.30 23.95 14.25
N VAL A 71 30.08 24.72 15.01
CA VAL A 71 31.48 25.02 14.72
C VAL A 71 32.29 24.97 16.01
N THR A 72 33.42 24.26 16.00
CA THR A 72 34.37 24.17 17.11
C THR A 72 35.74 24.73 16.72
N GLU A 73 36.39 25.42 17.66
CA GLU A 73 37.78 25.88 17.50
C GLU A 73 38.77 24.81 17.98
N GLU A 74 39.21 23.92 17.09
CA GLU A 74 40.60 23.42 17.07
C GLU A 74 40.86 22.66 15.76
N GLY A 75 42.10 22.63 15.27
CA GLY A 75 42.38 22.12 13.93
C GLY A 75 43.73 21.43 13.77
N ASN A 76 43.73 20.40 12.93
CA ASN A 76 44.86 19.97 12.12
C ASN A 76 44.31 19.36 10.82
N TRP A 77 44.98 19.62 9.71
CA TRP A 77 44.62 19.08 8.40
C TRP A 77 45.50 17.86 8.13
N ASP A 78 44.91 16.69 7.96
CA ASP A 78 45.57 15.51 7.41
C ASP A 78 44.68 14.89 6.32
N THR A 79 45.27 14.58 5.17
CA THR A 79 44.57 14.14 3.97
C THR A 79 44.45 12.61 3.94
N ASP A 80 43.36 12.10 3.38
CA ASP A 80 42.96 10.67 3.35
C ASP A 80 42.43 10.12 4.69
N GLY A 81 41.26 10.60 5.13
CA GLY A 81 40.53 10.02 6.27
C GLY A 81 39.02 10.30 6.26
N VAL A 82 38.21 9.25 6.46
CA VAL A 82 36.83 9.39 6.95
C VAL A 82 36.90 9.48 8.47
N TYR A 83 36.55 10.63 9.02
CA TYR A 83 36.64 10.89 10.46
C TYR A 83 35.37 10.42 11.19
N PHE A 84 35.55 9.71 12.29
CA PHE A 84 34.47 9.25 13.17
C PHE A 84 34.45 10.11 14.44
N TYR A 85 33.33 10.77 14.72
CA TYR A 85 33.04 11.39 16.01
C TYR A 85 31.97 10.58 16.76
N ASP A 86 32.19 10.39 18.07
CA ASP A 86 31.33 9.55 18.92
C ASP A 86 30.76 10.36 20.10
N HIS A 87 29.54 10.86 19.95
CA HIS A 87 28.74 11.50 21.00
C HIS A 87 27.27 11.11 20.86
N GLY A 88 26.82 10.15 21.67
CA GLY A 88 25.41 9.97 22.08
C GLY A 88 24.35 9.92 20.98
N MET A 89 24.00 8.72 20.53
CA MET A 89 22.86 8.39 19.63
C MET A 89 22.87 8.99 18.21
N GLN A 90 23.71 9.99 17.89
CA GLN A 90 23.85 10.52 16.52
C GLN A 90 25.31 10.60 16.10
N ARG A 91 25.63 10.07 14.91
CA ARG A 91 26.93 10.23 14.26
C ARG A 91 26.75 11.08 12.99
N TRP A 92 27.69 11.99 12.77
CA TRP A 92 27.70 12.90 11.63
C TRP A 92 28.90 12.56 10.74
N PHE A 93 28.71 12.62 9.42
CA PHE A 93 29.75 12.32 8.44
C PHE A 93 30.04 13.55 7.57
N TYR A 94 31.32 13.83 7.36
CA TYR A 94 31.79 14.86 6.44
C TYR A 94 32.61 14.22 5.32
N SER A 95 32.50 14.76 4.11
CA SER A 95 33.23 14.33 2.92
C SER A 95 33.77 15.56 2.22
N ASP A 96 35.09 15.69 2.15
CA ASP A 96 35.79 16.89 1.67
C ASP A 96 35.91 16.90 0.13
N HIS A 97 34.79 16.66 -0.56
CA HIS A 97 34.71 16.50 -2.01
C HIS A 97 33.56 17.33 -2.58
N ASP A 98 33.88 18.32 -3.43
CA ASP A 98 33.02 19.39 -3.98
C ASP A 98 31.78 18.97 -4.80
N ALA A 99 31.30 17.72 -4.69
CA ALA A 99 30.26 17.13 -5.55
C ALA A 99 28.99 16.68 -4.82
N TYR A 100 28.98 16.55 -3.48
CA TYR A 100 27.85 15.97 -2.74
C TYR A 100 27.49 16.76 -1.47
N PRO A 101 26.31 17.40 -1.39
CA PRO A 101 25.90 18.19 -0.24
C PRO A 101 25.18 17.34 0.83
N TRP A 102 25.87 17.15 1.96
CA TRP A 102 25.36 16.57 3.23
C TRP A 102 24.95 15.09 3.20
N VAL A 103 25.32 14.38 4.27
CA VAL A 103 24.96 12.98 4.51
C VAL A 103 24.36 12.90 5.92
N TYR A 104 23.10 12.47 6.02
CA TYR A 104 22.41 12.31 7.30
C TYR A 104 22.39 10.85 7.72
N ALA A 105 22.77 10.57 8.97
CA ALA A 105 22.74 9.23 9.52
C ALA A 105 21.96 9.16 10.84
N TRP A 106 21.13 8.12 10.99
CA TRP A 106 20.49 7.73 12.25
C TRP A 106 20.77 6.26 12.50
N GLY A 107 21.00 5.90 13.77
CA GLY A 107 21.13 4.52 14.21
C GLY A 107 19.86 4.04 14.93
N ASP A 108 19.63 2.74 14.88
CA ASP A 108 18.66 2.03 15.71
C ASP A 108 19.37 1.09 16.71
N ASP A 109 18.64 0.60 17.71
CA ASP A 109 19.17 -0.29 18.75
C ASP A 109 19.61 -1.68 18.24
N MET A 110 19.59 -1.92 16.92
CA MET A 110 20.00 -3.19 16.30
C MET A 110 21.40 -3.15 15.68
N GLY A 111 22.14 -2.04 15.81
CA GLY A 111 23.53 -1.91 15.34
C GLY A 111 23.67 -1.61 13.84
N TRP A 112 22.59 -1.13 13.22
CA TRP A 112 22.60 -0.62 11.85
C TRP A 112 22.63 0.91 11.86
N GLN A 113 23.33 1.51 10.89
CA GLN A 113 23.22 2.95 10.64
C GLN A 113 22.59 3.16 9.26
N LYS A 114 21.39 3.76 9.24
CA LYS A 114 20.76 4.25 8.00
C LYS A 114 21.41 5.58 7.64
N VAL A 115 21.87 5.68 6.41
CA VAL A 115 22.65 6.79 5.84
C VAL A 115 21.94 7.28 4.58
N VAL A 116 21.31 8.46 4.67
CA VAL A 116 20.61 9.09 3.54
C VAL A 116 21.55 10.07 2.86
N THR A 117 21.77 9.86 1.57
CA THR A 117 22.58 10.73 0.71
C THR A 117 21.63 11.51 -0.21
N VAL A 118 21.51 12.83 0.02
CA VAL A 118 20.59 13.70 -0.72
C VAL A 118 21.31 14.29 -1.95
N GLY A 119 21.26 13.55 -3.05
CA GLY A 119 21.84 14.00 -4.33
C GLY A 119 20.85 14.84 -5.16
N SER A 120 21.36 15.63 -6.10
CA SER A 120 20.53 16.35 -7.10
C SER A 120 19.89 15.43 -8.15
N SER A 121 19.85 14.13 -7.90
CA SER A 121 19.30 13.06 -8.74
C SER A 121 18.34 12.13 -7.99
N GLY A 122 17.87 12.55 -6.80
CA GLY A 122 17.02 11.74 -5.91
C GLY A 122 17.76 11.23 -4.66
N ASP A 123 16.97 10.88 -3.64
CA ASP A 123 17.47 10.34 -2.38
C ASP A 123 17.96 8.90 -2.58
N ARG A 124 19.16 8.58 -2.10
CA ARG A 124 19.64 7.19 -2.00
C ARG A 124 19.82 6.79 -0.55
N HIS A 125 19.19 5.67 -0.18
CA HIS A 125 19.28 5.09 1.15
C HIS A 125 20.38 4.02 1.18
N PHE A 126 21.49 4.36 1.83
CA PHE A 126 22.50 3.39 2.20
C PHE A 126 22.27 2.94 3.65
N TYR A 127 22.55 1.68 3.95
CA TYR A 127 22.66 1.19 5.32
C TYR A 127 24.07 0.66 5.52
N LEU A 128 24.58 0.76 6.76
CA LEU A 128 25.90 0.28 7.16
C LEU A 128 25.76 -0.77 8.26
N SER A 129 26.42 -1.91 8.07
CA SER A 129 26.63 -2.92 9.11
C SER A 129 27.90 -2.58 9.90
N GLU A 130 27.78 -2.38 11.22
CA GLU A 130 28.96 -2.22 12.09
C GLU A 130 29.83 -3.50 12.16
N ALA A 131 29.26 -4.68 11.88
CA ALA A 131 29.98 -5.95 11.92
C ALA A 131 30.90 -6.16 10.72
N ASP A 132 30.39 -5.94 9.50
CA ASP A 132 31.02 -6.40 8.25
C ASP A 132 31.56 -5.27 7.36
N ARG A 133 31.31 -4.00 7.70
CA ARG A 133 31.71 -2.80 6.92
C ARG A 133 31.16 -2.75 5.49
N THR A 134 30.11 -3.52 5.19
CA THR A 134 29.39 -3.49 3.92
C THR A 134 28.47 -2.27 3.81
N ILE A 135 28.35 -1.76 2.59
CA ILE A 135 27.39 -0.71 2.21
C ILE A 135 26.20 -1.40 1.53
N PHE A 136 24.99 -1.08 1.98
CA PHE A 136 23.74 -1.71 1.54
C PHE A 136 22.87 -0.64 0.89
N GLU A 137 22.71 -0.63 -0.43
CA GLU A 137 21.72 0.25 -1.07
C GLU A 137 20.33 -0.38 -0.92
N ASP A 138 19.37 0.38 -0.41
CA ASP A 138 17.98 -0.03 -0.15
C ASP A 138 17.81 -1.33 0.67
N GLY A 139 18.79 -1.65 1.52
CA GLY A 139 18.72 -2.73 2.51
C GLY A 139 19.16 -4.12 2.01
N TYR A 140 19.53 -4.27 0.73
CA TYR A 140 19.93 -5.57 0.18
C TYR A 140 21.44 -5.68 -0.03
N VAL A 141 22.05 -6.78 0.42
CA VAL A 141 23.42 -7.15 0.03
C VAL A 141 23.43 -7.55 -1.45
N VAL A 142 24.27 -6.91 -2.27
CA VAL A 142 24.68 -7.49 -3.56
C VAL A 142 25.83 -8.46 -3.26
N THR A 143 25.59 -9.76 -3.42
CA THR A 143 26.56 -10.82 -3.09
C THR A 143 27.39 -11.27 -4.28
N GLY A 144 26.97 -10.91 -5.50
CA GLY A 144 27.62 -11.25 -6.76
C GLY A 144 28.24 -10.05 -7.48
N THR A 145 28.32 -10.15 -8.80
CA THR A 145 28.85 -9.17 -9.74
C THR A 145 27.79 -8.14 -10.12
N THR A 146 28.16 -6.86 -10.19
CA THR A 146 27.33 -5.82 -10.82
C THR A 146 27.69 -5.65 -12.29
N TYR A 147 26.69 -5.68 -13.15
CA TYR A 147 26.77 -5.46 -14.59
C TYR A 147 26.06 -4.15 -14.94
N GLU A 148 26.83 -3.08 -15.13
CA GLU A 148 26.32 -1.79 -15.62
C GLU A 148 25.97 -1.90 -17.12
N VAL A 149 24.74 -1.56 -17.49
CA VAL A 149 24.28 -1.61 -18.89
C VAL A 149 23.49 -0.35 -19.28
N ASP A 150 23.64 0.07 -20.53
CA ASP A 150 23.08 1.30 -21.11
C ASP A 150 22.24 1.06 -22.38
N SER A 151 22.15 -0.21 -22.81
CA SER A 151 21.72 -0.57 -24.16
C SER A 151 21.27 -2.03 -24.25
N ARG A 152 20.47 -2.35 -25.29
CA ARG A 152 19.91 -3.69 -25.49
C ARG A 152 20.97 -4.79 -25.60
N SER A 153 22.08 -4.52 -26.31
CA SER A 153 23.17 -5.51 -26.46
C SER A 153 23.87 -5.78 -25.13
N ALA A 154 24.26 -4.73 -24.41
CA ALA A 154 24.92 -4.87 -23.10
C ALA A 154 24.03 -5.63 -22.10
N PHE A 155 22.72 -5.37 -22.12
CA PHE A 155 21.74 -6.12 -21.33
C PHE A 155 21.67 -7.61 -21.72
N ASP A 156 21.58 -7.94 -23.02
CA ASP A 156 21.51 -9.33 -23.47
C ASP A 156 22.81 -10.10 -23.12
N ASP A 157 23.97 -9.46 -23.25
CA ASP A 157 25.27 -10.00 -22.84
C ASP A 157 25.36 -10.20 -21.31
N ALA A 158 24.88 -9.23 -20.52
CA ALA A 158 24.81 -9.34 -19.06
C ALA A 158 23.84 -10.44 -18.59
N VAL A 159 22.66 -10.55 -19.20
CA VAL A 159 21.69 -11.62 -18.93
C VAL A 159 22.24 -13.00 -19.32
N ALA A 160 23.10 -13.11 -20.33
CA ALA A 160 23.80 -14.35 -20.63
C ALA A 160 24.79 -14.73 -19.50
N ALA A 161 25.55 -13.77 -18.98
CA ALA A 161 26.61 -14.00 -18.00
C ALA A 161 26.13 -14.18 -16.55
N ALA A 162 25.20 -13.34 -16.07
CA ALA A 162 24.89 -13.18 -14.65
C ALA A 162 24.14 -14.38 -14.01
N GLY A 163 24.25 -14.56 -12.70
CA GLY A 163 23.67 -15.66 -11.92
C GLY A 163 22.94 -15.21 -10.65
N ALA A 164 22.93 -16.08 -9.63
CA ALA A 164 22.29 -15.80 -8.34
C ALA A 164 23.09 -14.77 -7.52
N GLY A 165 22.43 -13.73 -7.03
CA GLY A 165 23.06 -12.67 -6.23
C GLY A 165 23.80 -11.59 -7.04
N ASP A 166 23.93 -11.79 -8.35
CA ASP A 166 24.38 -10.76 -9.29
C ASP A 166 23.31 -9.68 -9.50
N LEU A 167 23.76 -8.50 -9.90
CA LEU A 167 22.94 -7.33 -10.20
C LEU A 167 23.20 -6.87 -11.64
N ILE A 168 22.15 -6.74 -12.46
CA ILE A 168 22.19 -6.00 -13.73
C ILE A 168 21.59 -4.62 -13.43
N LEU A 169 22.43 -3.58 -13.46
CA LEU A 169 22.03 -2.21 -13.22
C LEU A 169 21.85 -1.49 -14.56
N VAL A 170 20.61 -1.08 -14.85
CA VAL A 170 20.21 -0.57 -16.16
C VAL A 170 20.09 0.95 -16.10
N SER A 171 20.87 1.65 -16.92
CA SER A 171 21.02 3.10 -16.90
C SER A 171 20.41 3.79 -18.13
N GLY A 172 20.17 5.10 -18.01
CA GLY A 172 19.65 5.93 -19.10
C GLY A 172 18.14 5.82 -19.33
N ASN A 173 17.66 6.49 -20.39
CA ASN A 173 16.27 6.42 -20.84
C ASN A 173 16.16 5.51 -22.06
N LEU A 174 15.41 4.42 -21.93
CA LEU A 174 15.26 3.35 -22.91
C LEU A 174 13.78 3.13 -23.26
N ALA A 175 12.95 4.17 -23.16
CA ALA A 175 11.49 4.14 -23.35
C ALA A 175 11.02 3.64 -24.74
N ASP A 176 11.89 3.64 -25.75
CA ASP A 176 11.63 3.06 -27.08
C ASP A 176 12.12 1.61 -27.24
N THR A 177 12.84 1.08 -26.26
CA THR A 177 13.46 -0.26 -26.30
C THR A 177 12.68 -1.25 -25.44
N SER A 178 12.33 -2.40 -26.02
CA SER A 178 11.75 -3.53 -25.29
C SER A 178 12.83 -4.54 -24.89
N PHE A 179 12.72 -5.07 -23.68
CA PHE A 179 13.70 -5.99 -23.07
C PHE A 179 13.09 -7.38 -22.84
N SER A 180 13.94 -8.40 -22.71
CA SER A 180 13.47 -9.77 -22.46
C SER A 180 14.51 -10.64 -21.77
N VAL A 181 14.12 -11.34 -20.71
CA VAL A 181 14.88 -12.46 -20.14
C VAL A 181 14.20 -13.76 -20.55
N LYS A 182 14.96 -14.73 -21.08
CA LYS A 182 14.43 -15.99 -21.61
C LYS A 182 15.23 -17.19 -21.16
N ASN A 183 14.55 -18.29 -20.79
CA ASN A 183 15.18 -19.57 -20.43
C ASN A 183 16.25 -19.46 -19.32
N LYS A 184 16.08 -18.51 -18.39
CA LYS A 184 17.05 -18.18 -17.34
C LYS A 184 16.55 -18.75 -16.01
N VAL A 185 17.23 -19.76 -15.50
CA VAL A 185 16.92 -20.43 -14.22
C VAL A 185 18.00 -20.09 -13.19
N VAL A 186 17.57 -19.57 -12.04
CA VAL A 186 18.41 -19.15 -10.92
C VAL A 186 17.92 -19.89 -9.67
N ALA A 187 18.63 -20.95 -9.28
CA ALA A 187 18.21 -21.82 -8.17
C ALA A 187 18.25 -21.07 -6.82
N ASP A 188 19.45 -20.70 -6.38
CA ASP A 188 19.71 -20.29 -5.00
C ASP A 188 19.62 -18.77 -4.80
N GLY A 189 18.43 -18.22 -5.00
CA GLY A 189 18.12 -16.79 -4.82
C GLY A 189 17.60 -16.14 -6.11
N TYR A 190 17.99 -14.88 -6.33
CA TYR A 190 17.54 -14.07 -7.47
C TYR A 190 18.71 -13.50 -8.26
N LEU A 191 18.57 -13.45 -9.59
CA LEU A 191 19.25 -12.47 -10.43
C LEU A 191 18.45 -11.16 -10.34
N ARG A 192 19.07 -10.08 -9.88
CA ARG A 192 18.41 -8.77 -9.78
C ARG A 192 18.63 -7.97 -11.05
N ILE A 193 17.56 -7.36 -11.57
CA ILE A 193 17.57 -6.45 -12.70
C ILE A 193 16.91 -5.17 -12.21
N ARG A 194 17.68 -4.09 -12.08
CA ARG A 194 17.26 -2.87 -11.39
C ARG A 194 17.53 -1.62 -12.23
N ALA A 195 16.66 -0.63 -12.13
CA ALA A 195 16.95 0.73 -12.59
C ALA A 195 18.16 1.33 -11.86
N ALA A 196 19.04 2.03 -12.57
CA ALA A 196 20.10 2.85 -11.97
C ALA A 196 19.50 4.09 -11.29
N ASP A 197 18.53 4.73 -11.96
CA ASP A 197 17.79 5.89 -11.48
C ASP A 197 16.33 5.48 -11.28
N LYS A 198 15.96 5.03 -10.06
CA LYS A 198 14.61 4.52 -9.75
C LYS A 198 13.51 5.52 -10.15
N GLY A 199 12.48 5.02 -10.81
CA GLY A 199 11.39 5.83 -11.38
C GLY A 199 11.76 6.68 -12.60
N SER A 200 13.04 6.78 -12.97
CA SER A 200 13.53 7.58 -14.09
C SER A 200 14.08 6.73 -15.25
N THR A 201 14.63 5.55 -14.98
CA THR A 201 14.99 4.55 -16.01
C THR A 201 13.72 3.99 -16.66
N ALA A 202 13.30 4.62 -17.76
CA ALA A 202 12.12 4.22 -18.51
C ALA A 202 12.41 3.11 -19.53
N LEU A 203 11.51 2.12 -19.63
CA LEU A 203 11.54 1.02 -20.62
C LEU A 203 10.24 1.01 -21.45
N LYS A 204 10.29 0.52 -22.70
CA LYS A 204 9.08 0.38 -23.51
C LYS A 204 8.15 -0.72 -23.00
N ALA A 205 8.73 -1.90 -22.85
CA ALA A 205 8.07 -3.11 -22.34
C ALA A 205 9.14 -4.15 -21.94
N PHE A 206 8.78 -5.08 -21.06
CA PHE A 206 9.65 -6.18 -20.63
C PHE A 206 8.94 -7.53 -20.80
N THR A 207 9.71 -8.60 -21.01
CA THR A 207 9.19 -9.97 -21.06
C THR A 207 10.06 -10.93 -20.27
N ILE A 208 9.46 -11.66 -19.33
CA ILE A 208 10.07 -12.78 -18.61
C ILE A 208 9.44 -14.07 -19.16
N ASP A 209 10.23 -14.96 -19.75
CA ASP A 209 9.75 -16.08 -20.56
C ASP A 209 10.52 -17.38 -20.28
N ASN A 210 9.83 -18.36 -19.68
CA ASN A 210 10.40 -19.61 -19.21
C ASN A 210 11.59 -19.43 -18.25
N CYS A 211 11.42 -18.60 -17.23
CA CYS A 211 12.46 -18.17 -16.28
C CYS A 211 12.14 -18.53 -14.83
N GLU A 212 13.18 -18.59 -14.01
CA GLU A 212 13.07 -18.84 -12.57
C GLU A 212 14.09 -17.99 -11.79
N GLY A 213 13.67 -17.36 -10.69
CA GLY A 213 14.56 -16.60 -9.81
C GLY A 213 15.03 -15.25 -10.38
N ILE A 214 14.09 -14.43 -10.87
CA ILE A 214 14.38 -13.07 -11.39
C ILE A 214 13.67 -12.01 -10.54
N SER A 215 14.38 -10.97 -10.12
CA SER A 215 13.80 -9.76 -9.54
C SER A 215 13.92 -8.60 -10.53
N LEU A 216 12.84 -7.84 -10.74
CA LEU A 216 12.73 -6.71 -11.68
C LEU A 216 12.25 -5.46 -10.91
N GLU A 217 13.15 -4.49 -10.77
CA GLU A 217 13.05 -3.46 -9.73
C GLU A 217 13.22 -2.01 -10.24
N GLY A 218 12.29 -1.12 -9.88
CA GLY A 218 12.48 0.33 -9.96
C GLY A 218 12.27 1.00 -11.33
N PHE A 219 11.80 0.26 -12.34
CA PHE A 219 11.64 0.79 -13.70
C PHE A 219 10.35 1.59 -13.90
N THR A 220 10.36 2.49 -14.89
CA THR A 220 9.14 3.16 -15.38
C THR A 220 8.72 2.58 -16.73
N PHE A 221 7.48 2.12 -16.82
CA PHE A 221 6.84 1.62 -18.02
C PHE A 221 5.72 2.58 -18.45
N GLY A 222 5.75 2.98 -19.72
CA GLY A 222 4.75 3.89 -20.29
C GLY A 222 4.95 5.37 -19.88
N PRO A 223 4.08 6.26 -20.37
CA PRO A 223 3.03 5.98 -21.36
C PRO A 223 3.62 5.68 -22.75
N ASN A 224 3.14 4.59 -23.38
CA ASN A 224 3.51 4.21 -24.76
C ASN A 224 2.44 3.27 -25.36
N THR A 225 2.58 2.89 -26.64
CA THR A 225 1.55 2.15 -27.40
C THR A 225 1.65 0.62 -27.36
N SER A 226 2.44 0.04 -26.45
CA SER A 226 2.54 -1.42 -26.30
C SER A 226 1.23 -2.00 -25.74
N SER A 227 0.77 -3.17 -26.22
CA SER A 227 -0.47 -3.80 -25.70
C SER A 227 -0.31 -4.47 -24.32
N THR A 228 0.94 -4.59 -23.85
CA THR A 228 1.33 -5.10 -22.53
C THR A 228 2.66 -4.48 -22.15
N LEU A 229 2.79 -3.95 -20.93
CA LEU A 229 4.01 -3.31 -20.44
C LEU A 229 4.99 -4.33 -19.85
N LEU A 230 4.52 -5.29 -19.06
CA LEU A 230 5.29 -6.44 -18.57
C LEU A 230 4.55 -7.74 -18.87
N LYS A 231 5.16 -8.64 -19.64
CA LYS A 231 4.62 -9.99 -19.89
C LYS A 231 5.44 -11.06 -19.15
N ILE A 232 4.77 -11.95 -18.44
CA ILE A 232 5.36 -13.09 -17.72
C ILE A 232 4.77 -14.38 -18.28
N VAL A 233 5.61 -15.29 -18.77
CA VAL A 233 5.22 -16.53 -19.46
C VAL A 233 5.92 -17.73 -18.83
N ASN A 234 5.15 -18.72 -18.37
CA ASN A 234 5.63 -20.00 -17.85
C ASN A 234 6.85 -19.86 -16.89
N SER A 235 6.80 -18.88 -15.98
CA SER A 235 7.94 -18.48 -15.14
C SER A 235 7.60 -18.50 -13.65
N THR A 236 8.59 -18.70 -12.78
CA THR A 236 8.34 -18.88 -11.34
C THR A 236 9.41 -18.28 -10.43
N ARG A 237 9.09 -18.10 -9.14
CA ARG A 237 9.95 -17.40 -8.15
C ARG A 237 10.43 -16.06 -8.72
N LEU A 238 9.49 -15.14 -8.92
CA LEU A 238 9.76 -13.82 -9.47
C LEU A 238 9.39 -12.72 -8.47
N GLN A 239 10.09 -11.58 -8.52
CA GLN A 239 9.72 -10.38 -7.78
C GLN A 239 9.61 -9.20 -8.74
N ILE A 240 8.46 -8.52 -8.76
CA ILE A 240 8.21 -7.31 -9.55
C ILE A 240 8.01 -6.17 -8.56
N LEU A 241 9.06 -5.38 -8.34
CA LEU A 241 9.18 -4.47 -7.19
C LEU A 241 9.37 -3.01 -7.61
N GLN A 242 8.69 -2.08 -6.92
CA GLN A 242 8.98 -0.64 -7.04
C GLN A 242 8.87 -0.05 -8.47
N ASN A 243 8.15 -0.70 -9.38
CA ASN A 243 7.99 -0.22 -10.76
C ASN A 243 6.82 0.77 -10.87
N THR A 244 6.91 1.69 -11.84
CA THR A 244 5.82 2.56 -12.26
C THR A 244 5.24 2.06 -13.58
N PHE A 245 3.91 1.95 -13.65
CA PHE A 245 3.15 1.67 -14.86
C PHE A 245 2.21 2.86 -15.13
N ASP A 246 2.56 3.68 -16.11
CA ASP A 246 1.86 4.93 -16.44
C ASP A 246 1.08 4.78 -17.76
N PHE A 247 -0.24 4.97 -17.68
CA PHE A 247 -1.17 4.80 -18.79
C PHE A 247 -1.68 6.15 -19.34
N GLN A 248 -1.05 7.27 -18.92
CA GLN A 248 -1.47 8.61 -19.29
C GLN A 248 -1.60 8.78 -20.82
N ASP A 249 -2.78 9.23 -21.25
CA ASP A 249 -3.12 9.61 -22.62
C ASP A 249 -2.96 8.44 -23.63
N VAL A 250 -3.00 7.18 -23.16
CA VAL A 250 -2.92 5.96 -24.00
C VAL A 250 -4.29 5.63 -24.61
N GLU A 251 -4.43 5.86 -25.91
CA GLU A 251 -5.67 5.62 -26.69
C GLU A 251 -5.84 4.16 -27.19
N ASN A 252 -4.93 3.24 -26.88
CA ASN A 252 -5.02 1.83 -27.30
C ASN A 252 -5.21 0.85 -26.14
N ASN A 253 -5.75 -0.33 -26.45
CA ASN A 253 -5.90 -1.39 -25.48
C ASN A 253 -4.53 -1.78 -24.92
N GLN A 254 -4.36 -1.68 -23.60
CA GLN A 254 -3.08 -1.85 -22.92
C GLN A 254 -3.30 -2.43 -21.51
N ASN A 255 -2.49 -3.43 -21.19
CA ASN A 255 -2.40 -4.04 -19.87
C ASN A 255 -1.06 -3.69 -19.21
N GLY A 256 -1.03 -3.61 -17.87
CA GLY A 256 0.20 -3.41 -17.13
C GLY A 256 1.03 -4.69 -17.10
N ILE A 257 0.67 -5.59 -16.18
CA ILE A 257 1.25 -6.93 -16.07
C ILE A 257 0.29 -7.96 -16.67
N VAL A 258 0.80 -8.82 -17.55
CA VAL A 258 0.08 -10.01 -18.04
C VAL A 258 0.86 -11.27 -17.69
N THR A 259 0.23 -12.17 -16.94
CA THR A 259 0.77 -13.51 -16.67
C THR A 259 0.02 -14.56 -17.49
N THR A 260 0.71 -15.62 -17.92
CA THR A 260 0.17 -16.65 -18.84
C THR A 260 0.88 -17.99 -18.64
N GLN A 261 0.23 -19.08 -19.05
CA GLN A 261 0.70 -20.46 -18.91
C GLN A 261 0.97 -20.83 -17.44
N GLY A 262 1.89 -21.77 -17.19
CA GLY A 262 2.26 -22.27 -15.86
C GLY A 262 3.07 -21.30 -14.99
N THR A 263 2.78 -20.00 -15.09
CA THR A 263 3.41 -18.97 -14.24
C THR A 263 2.97 -19.14 -12.78
N ALA A 264 3.90 -19.17 -11.82
CA ALA A 264 3.52 -19.27 -10.41
C ALA A 264 4.55 -18.70 -9.43
N ASP A 265 4.15 -18.37 -8.21
CA ASP A 265 5.06 -17.84 -7.16
C ASP A 265 5.71 -16.52 -7.62
N VAL A 266 4.87 -15.52 -7.84
CA VAL A 266 5.28 -14.18 -8.30
C VAL A 266 4.81 -13.14 -7.28
N GLU A 267 5.77 -12.47 -6.66
CA GLU A 267 5.57 -11.28 -5.83
C GLU A 267 5.42 -10.06 -6.75
N ILE A 268 4.33 -9.31 -6.59
CA ILE A 268 4.08 -8.04 -7.28
C ILE A 268 3.85 -7.01 -6.19
N ALA A 269 4.89 -6.26 -5.82
CA ALA A 269 4.84 -5.42 -4.63
C ALA A 269 5.43 -4.02 -4.81
N TYR A 270 4.89 -3.06 -4.06
CA TYR A 270 5.35 -1.67 -4.07
C TYR A 270 5.33 -1.02 -5.48
N ASN A 271 4.53 -1.51 -6.42
CA ASN A 271 4.40 -0.87 -7.74
C ASN A 271 3.31 0.20 -7.71
N VAL A 272 3.37 1.17 -8.62
CA VAL A 272 2.26 2.11 -8.88
C VAL A 272 1.71 1.91 -10.29
N PHE A 273 0.40 1.75 -10.39
CA PHE A 273 -0.35 1.66 -11.64
C PHE A 273 -1.30 2.84 -11.71
N LYS A 274 -1.13 3.72 -12.70
CA LYS A 274 -1.76 5.05 -12.66
C LYS A 274 -2.19 5.58 -14.02
N ASN A 275 -3.06 6.60 -13.96
CA ASN A 275 -3.37 7.50 -15.06
C ASN A 275 -4.06 6.84 -16.26
N LYS A 276 -4.92 5.82 -16.07
CA LYS A 276 -5.75 5.31 -17.19
C LYS A 276 -6.92 6.27 -17.44
N ASN A 277 -6.58 7.45 -17.94
CA ASN A 277 -7.38 8.68 -17.98
C ASN A 277 -8.19 8.88 -19.27
N VAL A 278 -7.93 8.09 -20.32
CA VAL A 278 -8.69 8.16 -21.58
C VAL A 278 -10.02 7.42 -21.41
N SER A 279 -11.12 8.18 -21.26
CA SER A 279 -12.49 7.68 -21.38
C SER A 279 -12.86 7.59 -22.85
N ALA A 280 -13.20 6.39 -23.34
CA ALA A 280 -13.82 6.26 -24.65
C ALA A 280 -15.31 6.65 -24.59
N THR A 281 -15.86 7.06 -25.73
CA THR A 281 -17.30 7.20 -25.98
C THR A 281 -17.72 6.23 -27.08
N GLU A 282 -19.03 6.03 -27.31
CA GLU A 282 -19.57 5.19 -28.41
C GLU A 282 -18.96 5.46 -29.80
N THR A 283 -18.40 6.67 -30.03
CA THR A 283 -17.79 7.07 -31.31
C THR A 283 -16.30 6.72 -31.43
N GLN A 284 -15.68 6.23 -30.36
CA GLN A 284 -14.29 5.80 -30.28
C GLN A 284 -14.20 4.31 -29.92
N SER A 285 -13.05 3.68 -30.20
CA SER A 285 -12.82 2.29 -29.79
C SER A 285 -12.80 2.16 -28.26
N LYS A 286 -13.45 1.12 -27.71
CA LYS A 286 -13.39 0.69 -26.30
C LYS A 286 -11.91 0.51 -25.87
N VAL A 287 -11.33 1.51 -25.20
CA VAL A 287 -9.93 1.49 -24.73
C VAL A 287 -9.82 0.59 -23.49
N SER A 288 -9.50 -0.68 -23.70
CA SER A 288 -9.53 -1.73 -22.67
C SER A 288 -8.15 -2.13 -22.13
N GLY A 289 -8.12 -3.19 -21.32
CA GLY A 289 -6.96 -3.77 -20.66
C GLY A 289 -6.88 -3.39 -19.18
N SER A 290 -6.26 -4.27 -18.40
CA SER A 290 -6.31 -4.21 -16.93
C SER A 290 -4.92 -3.91 -16.35
N TYR A 291 -4.83 -3.36 -15.14
CA TYR A 291 -3.50 -3.09 -14.53
C TYR A 291 -2.72 -4.41 -14.30
N ILE A 292 -3.39 -5.47 -13.85
CA ILE A 292 -2.86 -6.84 -13.77
C ILE A 292 -3.89 -7.81 -14.37
N LYS A 293 -3.48 -8.71 -15.28
CA LYS A 293 -4.37 -9.71 -15.91
C LYS A 293 -3.71 -11.08 -15.99
N THR A 294 -4.36 -12.11 -15.45
CA THR A 294 -3.91 -13.50 -15.58
C THR A 294 -4.69 -14.20 -16.70
N GLN A 295 -3.96 -14.81 -17.64
CA GLN A 295 -4.52 -15.54 -18.78
C GLN A 295 -4.65 -17.03 -18.47
N TYR A 296 -5.74 -17.62 -18.95
CA TYR A 296 -5.96 -19.06 -18.97
C TYR A 296 -5.53 -19.62 -20.33
N ASP A 297 -4.63 -20.59 -20.31
CA ASP A 297 -4.02 -21.22 -21.48
C ASP A 297 -4.23 -22.75 -21.35
N GLU A 298 -5.48 -23.21 -21.49
CA GLU A 298 -5.94 -24.56 -21.10
C GLU A 298 -4.92 -25.68 -21.41
N PRO A 299 -4.53 -26.53 -20.42
CA PRO A 299 -4.99 -26.57 -19.02
C PRO A 299 -4.12 -25.71 -18.06
N GLN A 300 -3.27 -24.83 -18.59
CA GLN A 300 -2.35 -24.03 -17.80
C GLN A 300 -3.03 -22.75 -17.28
N MET A 301 -2.72 -22.37 -16.05
CA MET A 301 -3.21 -21.16 -15.41
C MET A 301 -2.14 -20.60 -14.48
N THR A 302 -2.14 -19.28 -14.30
CA THR A 302 -1.26 -18.66 -13.29
C THR A 302 -1.70 -19.08 -11.88
N LYS A 303 -0.76 -19.38 -10.96
CA LYS A 303 -1.06 -19.72 -9.55
C LYS A 303 -0.20 -18.93 -8.57
N ARG A 304 -0.65 -18.74 -7.32
CA ARG A 304 0.15 -18.13 -6.23
C ARG A 304 0.84 -16.81 -6.61
N LEU A 305 0.05 -15.86 -7.10
CA LEU A 305 0.46 -14.45 -7.12
C LEU A 305 0.33 -13.90 -5.69
N HIS A 306 1.29 -13.08 -5.27
CA HIS A 306 1.23 -12.31 -4.03
C HIS A 306 1.34 -10.83 -4.39
N ILE A 307 0.21 -10.12 -4.33
CA ILE A 307 0.06 -8.75 -4.83
C ILE A 307 -0.13 -7.85 -3.61
N HIS A 308 0.91 -7.11 -3.19
CA HIS A 308 0.84 -6.33 -1.95
C HIS A 308 1.52 -4.97 -1.97
N HIS A 309 1.01 -4.04 -1.16
CA HIS A 309 1.55 -2.68 -1.03
C HIS A 309 1.65 -1.90 -2.36
N ASN A 310 0.87 -2.28 -3.39
CA ASN A 310 0.79 -1.55 -4.64
C ASN A 310 -0.22 -0.39 -4.52
N TYR A 311 -0.01 0.65 -5.32
CA TYR A 311 -0.95 1.76 -5.48
C TYR A 311 -1.59 1.70 -6.86
N PHE A 312 -2.87 1.34 -6.91
CA PHE A 312 -3.68 1.41 -8.12
C PHE A 312 -4.48 2.72 -8.05
N LYS A 313 -4.28 3.62 -9.03
CA LYS A 313 -4.88 4.97 -8.99
C LYS A 313 -5.47 5.38 -10.33
N GLY A 314 -6.67 5.97 -10.34
CA GLY A 314 -7.20 6.72 -11.47
C GLY A 314 -7.40 5.89 -12.74
N ILE A 315 -8.47 5.09 -12.78
CA ILE A 315 -9.02 4.55 -14.02
C ILE A 315 -10.35 5.26 -14.26
N VAL A 316 -10.48 6.02 -15.35
CA VAL A 316 -11.79 6.61 -15.70
C VAL A 316 -12.72 5.54 -16.32
N PRO A 317 -14.06 5.68 -16.17
CA PRO A 317 -15.02 4.72 -16.75
C PRO A 317 -15.05 4.71 -18.28
N LEU A 318 -15.82 3.76 -18.82
CA LEU A 318 -16.36 3.81 -20.18
C LEU A 318 -17.76 4.44 -20.16
N LEU A 319 -18.04 5.38 -21.08
CA LEU A 319 -19.28 6.13 -21.12
C LEU A 319 -20.10 5.92 -22.41
N GLU A 320 -21.35 5.51 -22.26
CA GLU A 320 -22.40 5.52 -23.28
C GLU A 320 -23.20 6.83 -23.16
N GLY A 321 -22.76 7.86 -23.90
CA GLY A 321 -23.23 9.23 -23.73
C GLY A 321 -22.86 9.77 -22.34
N ASP A 322 -23.86 10.26 -21.60
CA ASP A 322 -23.70 10.74 -20.22
C ASP A 322 -23.85 9.62 -19.16
N ARG A 323 -23.79 8.34 -19.57
CA ARG A 323 -24.01 7.19 -18.68
C ARG A 323 -22.78 6.30 -18.60
N PHE A 324 -22.52 5.79 -17.40
CA PHE A 324 -21.62 4.67 -17.19
C PHE A 324 -22.13 3.42 -17.94
N ALA A 325 -21.30 2.84 -18.80
CA ALA A 325 -21.65 1.67 -19.61
C ALA A 325 -21.57 0.34 -18.82
N GLY A 326 -20.59 0.22 -17.91
CA GLY A 326 -20.12 -1.09 -17.42
C GLY A 326 -19.33 -1.85 -18.49
N ASP A 327 -18.97 -3.11 -18.22
CA ASP A 327 -18.32 -4.06 -19.15
C ASP A 327 -17.26 -3.37 -20.02
N SER A 328 -16.24 -2.80 -19.39
CA SER A 328 -15.26 -1.95 -20.06
C SER A 328 -13.94 -2.67 -20.33
N ASP A 329 -13.73 -3.86 -19.74
CA ASP A 329 -12.44 -4.57 -19.71
C ASP A 329 -11.33 -3.65 -19.11
N ARG A 330 -11.66 -2.80 -18.12
CA ARG A 330 -10.72 -1.85 -17.45
C ARG A 330 -10.66 -2.09 -15.94
N GLU A 331 -10.76 -3.34 -15.51
CA GLU A 331 -10.57 -3.75 -14.12
C GLU A 331 -9.14 -3.41 -13.66
N CYS A 332 -8.90 -3.18 -12.36
CA CYS A 332 -7.52 -3.11 -11.87
C CYS A 332 -6.86 -4.48 -11.94
N ILE A 333 -7.56 -5.52 -11.46
CA ILE A 333 -7.03 -6.88 -11.38
C ILE A 333 -8.03 -7.87 -11.97
N VAL A 334 -7.56 -8.72 -12.90
CA VAL A 334 -8.33 -9.79 -13.52
C VAL A 334 -7.67 -11.13 -13.24
N PHE A 335 -8.39 -12.01 -12.54
CA PHE A 335 -7.98 -13.38 -12.32
C PHE A 335 -8.80 -14.33 -13.21
N GLY A 336 -8.25 -14.68 -14.38
CA GLY A 336 -8.82 -15.69 -15.28
C GLY A 336 -9.96 -15.23 -16.19
N VAL A 337 -10.74 -16.20 -16.65
CA VAL A 337 -11.82 -16.09 -17.65
C VAL A 337 -12.99 -17.02 -17.27
N SER A 338 -14.09 -17.01 -18.03
CA SER A 338 -15.26 -17.86 -17.77
C SER A 338 -14.92 -19.37 -17.74
N ASP A 339 -13.93 -19.83 -18.52
CA ASP A 339 -13.52 -21.24 -18.54
C ASP A 339 -12.63 -21.66 -17.33
N SER A 340 -12.18 -20.73 -16.49
CA SER A 340 -11.24 -21.01 -15.39
C SER A 340 -11.85 -21.07 -13.98
N GLN A 341 -13.19 -21.08 -13.86
CA GLN A 341 -13.93 -20.99 -12.58
C GLN A 341 -13.40 -21.97 -11.53
N ASP A 342 -13.35 -23.25 -11.91
CA ASP A 342 -12.96 -24.38 -11.05
C ASP A 342 -11.43 -24.54 -10.89
N VAL A 343 -10.63 -23.63 -11.46
CA VAL A 343 -9.18 -23.65 -11.30
C VAL A 343 -8.78 -23.00 -9.97
N GLU A 344 -8.30 -23.81 -9.04
CA GLU A 344 -7.74 -23.35 -7.76
C GLU A 344 -6.45 -22.55 -8.02
N THR A 345 -6.43 -21.24 -7.75
CA THR A 345 -5.27 -20.38 -8.07
C THR A 345 -4.51 -19.84 -6.87
N HIS A 346 -5.13 -19.74 -5.69
CA HIS A 346 -4.48 -19.28 -4.45
C HIS A 346 -3.70 -17.97 -4.61
N HIS A 347 -4.30 -17.00 -5.29
CA HIS A 347 -3.75 -15.64 -5.35
C HIS A 347 -4.08 -14.89 -4.07
N VAL A 348 -3.11 -14.13 -3.56
CA VAL A 348 -3.25 -13.27 -2.39
C VAL A 348 -3.12 -11.82 -2.83
N VAL A 349 -4.14 -11.01 -2.56
CA VAL A 349 -4.14 -9.56 -2.80
C VAL A 349 -4.30 -8.87 -1.46
N GLU A 350 -3.26 -8.20 -0.97
CA GLU A 350 -3.28 -7.65 0.39
C GLU A 350 -2.55 -6.33 0.61
N GLN A 351 -3.07 -5.49 1.50
CA GLN A 351 -2.44 -4.22 1.88
C GLN A 351 -2.15 -3.28 0.69
N ASN A 352 -2.95 -3.37 -0.39
CA ASN A 352 -2.89 -2.44 -1.52
C ASN A 352 -3.87 -1.28 -1.31
N LEU A 353 -3.59 -0.15 -1.97
CA LEU A 353 -4.52 0.98 -2.09
C LEU A 353 -5.07 1.04 -3.52
N PHE A 354 -6.39 1.03 -3.63
CA PHE A 354 -7.14 1.31 -4.86
C PHE A 354 -7.83 2.67 -4.68
N GLU A 355 -7.58 3.62 -5.57
CA GLU A 355 -8.08 5.00 -5.46
C GLU A 355 -8.59 5.52 -6.81
N ASP A 356 -9.79 6.11 -6.86
CA ASP A 356 -10.44 6.60 -8.09
C ASP A 356 -10.41 5.52 -9.21
N CYS A 357 -10.65 4.25 -8.87
CA CYS A 357 -10.50 3.09 -9.76
C CYS A 357 -11.78 2.76 -10.55
N ASP A 358 -12.42 3.79 -11.10
CA ASP A 358 -13.78 3.81 -11.69
C ASP A 358 -13.92 3.09 -13.05
N GLY A 359 -13.04 2.16 -13.39
CA GLY A 359 -12.95 1.57 -14.73
C GLY A 359 -14.23 0.87 -15.20
N GLU A 360 -14.85 0.07 -14.32
CA GLU A 360 -16.16 -0.56 -14.56
C GLU A 360 -16.81 -1.14 -13.28
N ASN A 361 -17.71 -2.13 -13.41
CA ASN A 361 -18.41 -2.74 -12.28
C ASN A 361 -17.50 -3.57 -11.37
N GLU A 362 -16.30 -3.92 -11.85
CA GLU A 362 -15.36 -4.85 -11.21
C GLU A 362 -14.00 -4.15 -11.07
N ILE A 363 -13.65 -3.71 -9.86
CA ILE A 363 -12.31 -3.16 -9.52
C ILE A 363 -11.31 -4.33 -9.50
N ILE A 364 -11.71 -5.42 -8.86
CA ILE A 364 -11.07 -6.72 -8.94
C ILE A 364 -12.14 -7.69 -9.46
N THR A 365 -11.83 -8.44 -10.51
CA THR A 365 -12.70 -9.53 -10.99
C THR A 365 -12.02 -10.88 -10.82
N ILE A 366 -12.72 -11.80 -10.18
CA ILE A 366 -12.23 -13.12 -9.80
C ILE A 366 -13.04 -14.16 -10.56
N LYS A 367 -12.35 -14.91 -11.43
CA LYS A 367 -12.89 -15.91 -12.35
C LYS A 367 -12.17 -17.26 -12.15
N THR A 368 -11.73 -17.50 -10.90
CA THR A 368 -10.96 -18.65 -10.41
C THR A 368 -11.22 -18.89 -8.91
N SER A 369 -10.79 -20.05 -8.39
CA SER A 369 -11.15 -20.51 -7.04
C SER A 369 -10.05 -20.36 -5.97
N TYR A 370 -10.48 -20.30 -4.71
CA TYR A 370 -9.67 -20.26 -3.48
C TYR A 370 -8.61 -19.15 -3.42
N ASN A 371 -9.00 -17.93 -3.77
CA ASN A 371 -8.16 -16.73 -3.64
C ASN A 371 -8.40 -16.01 -2.29
N THR A 372 -7.49 -15.13 -1.87
CA THR A 372 -7.60 -14.33 -0.65
C THR A 372 -7.42 -12.85 -0.96
N ILE A 373 -8.43 -12.03 -0.69
CA ILE A 373 -8.40 -10.57 -0.86
C ILE A 373 -8.52 -9.94 0.52
N ARG A 374 -7.42 -9.47 1.13
CA ARG A 374 -7.47 -9.03 2.54
C ARG A 374 -6.72 -7.75 2.88
N ASN A 375 -7.21 -7.00 3.86
CA ASN A 375 -6.55 -5.82 4.41
C ASN A 375 -6.22 -4.73 3.36
N ASN A 376 -6.93 -4.70 2.21
CA ASN A 376 -6.77 -3.66 1.20
C ASN A 376 -7.61 -2.43 1.55
N THR A 377 -7.36 -1.31 0.88
CA THR A 377 -8.21 -0.11 0.99
C THR A 377 -8.68 0.32 -0.38
N PHE A 378 -10.01 0.42 -0.52
CA PHE A 378 -10.72 0.89 -1.70
C PHE A 378 -11.28 2.28 -1.37
N HIS A 379 -10.53 3.31 -1.75
CA HIS A 379 -10.89 4.70 -1.54
C HIS A 379 -11.58 5.24 -2.80
N ASN A 380 -12.78 5.81 -2.65
CA ASN A 380 -13.47 6.54 -3.73
C ASN A 380 -13.46 5.82 -5.10
N SER A 381 -13.64 4.50 -5.13
CA SER A 381 -13.62 3.71 -6.36
C SER A 381 -15.02 3.20 -6.73
N LEU A 382 -15.49 3.54 -7.93
CA LEU A 382 -16.69 2.97 -8.53
C LEU A 382 -16.41 1.54 -8.98
N GLY A 383 -17.25 0.60 -8.54
CA GLY A 383 -17.16 -0.81 -8.90
C GLY A 383 -17.23 -1.72 -7.67
N SER A 384 -16.74 -2.94 -7.79
CA SER A 384 -16.76 -3.93 -6.71
C SER A 384 -15.54 -4.85 -6.72
N VAL A 385 -15.21 -5.45 -5.58
CA VAL A 385 -14.52 -6.75 -5.55
C VAL A 385 -15.56 -7.79 -5.97
N SER A 386 -15.46 -8.22 -7.23
CA SER A 386 -16.43 -9.09 -7.89
C SER A 386 -15.91 -10.52 -7.91
N ILE A 387 -16.47 -11.37 -7.05
CA ILE A 387 -16.32 -12.82 -7.16
C ILE A 387 -17.27 -13.27 -8.28
N ARG A 388 -16.80 -13.12 -9.52
CA ARG A 388 -17.60 -13.27 -10.75
C ARG A 388 -17.82 -14.74 -11.12
N PHE A 389 -16.86 -15.62 -10.82
CA PHE A 389 -17.01 -17.07 -10.87
C PHE A 389 -16.09 -17.75 -9.84
N GLY A 390 -16.33 -19.04 -9.57
CA GLY A 390 -15.47 -19.91 -8.76
C GLY A 390 -16.07 -20.27 -7.39
N THR A 391 -15.23 -20.81 -6.52
CA THR A 391 -15.60 -21.24 -5.16
C THR A 391 -14.49 -20.92 -4.15
N GLY A 392 -14.81 -20.85 -2.86
CA GLY A 392 -13.81 -20.86 -1.79
C GLY A 392 -12.93 -19.60 -1.63
N THR A 393 -13.17 -18.54 -2.41
CA THR A 393 -12.49 -17.24 -2.25
C THR A 393 -12.89 -16.57 -0.95
N GLU A 394 -11.89 -16.08 -0.19
CA GLU A 394 -12.05 -15.32 1.05
C GLU A 394 -11.77 -13.83 0.82
N VAL A 395 -12.62 -12.95 1.35
CA VAL A 395 -12.48 -11.49 1.26
C VAL A 395 -12.63 -10.89 2.66
N SER A 396 -11.55 -10.40 3.27
CA SER A 396 -11.58 -10.04 4.70
C SER A 396 -10.70 -8.88 5.16
N GLY A 397 -11.15 -8.15 6.20
CA GLY A 397 -10.39 -7.02 6.75
C GLY A 397 -10.20 -5.83 5.80
N ASN A 398 -10.92 -5.79 4.66
CA ASN A 398 -10.76 -4.71 3.68
C ASN A 398 -11.59 -3.49 4.09
N PHE A 399 -11.07 -2.31 3.77
CA PHE A 399 -11.70 -1.02 4.04
C PHE A 399 -12.21 -0.41 2.73
N PHE A 400 -13.51 -0.18 2.62
CA PHE A 400 -14.14 0.51 1.49
C PHE A 400 -14.64 1.87 1.98
N ILE A 401 -13.98 2.96 1.56
CA ILE A 401 -14.17 4.30 2.11
C ILE A 401 -14.56 5.26 0.98
N GLY A 402 -15.78 5.79 1.06
CA GLY A 402 -16.31 6.81 0.15
C GLY A 402 -16.52 8.17 0.82
N ASP A 403 -16.20 9.23 0.08
CA ASP A 403 -16.72 10.58 0.30
C ASP A 403 -17.79 10.86 -0.76
N GLU A 404 -19.06 11.00 -0.34
CA GLU A 404 -20.17 11.30 -1.25
C GLU A 404 -20.09 12.70 -1.90
N ASN A 405 -19.08 13.50 -1.54
CA ASN A 405 -18.80 14.81 -2.12
C ASN A 405 -17.63 14.78 -3.14
N ASN A 406 -16.91 13.67 -3.30
CA ASN A 406 -15.76 13.62 -4.21
C ASN A 406 -16.19 13.79 -5.68
N GLN A 407 -15.86 14.94 -6.28
CA GLN A 407 -16.23 15.30 -7.65
C GLN A 407 -15.37 14.61 -8.72
N ASN A 408 -14.32 13.87 -8.34
CA ASN A 408 -13.49 13.09 -9.27
C ASN A 408 -14.14 11.74 -9.64
N VAL A 409 -15.02 11.23 -8.77
CA VAL A 409 -15.73 9.95 -8.95
C VAL A 409 -16.86 10.12 -9.96
N PHE A 410 -16.97 9.22 -10.93
CA PHE A 410 -18.08 9.30 -11.88
C PHE A 410 -19.42 9.00 -11.21
N GLY A 411 -20.35 9.96 -11.25
CA GLY A 411 -21.72 9.79 -10.74
C GLY A 411 -21.86 9.60 -9.23
N ASN A 412 -20.76 9.50 -8.48
CA ASN A 412 -20.72 9.09 -7.08
C ASN A 412 -21.51 7.78 -6.85
N ASP A 413 -20.99 6.68 -7.41
CA ASP A 413 -21.67 5.37 -7.48
C ASP A 413 -20.80 4.26 -6.84
N LEU A 414 -20.20 4.60 -5.69
CA LEU A 414 -19.12 3.88 -4.99
C LEU A 414 -19.57 2.54 -4.40
N GLY A 415 -18.81 1.46 -4.62
CA GLY A 415 -19.25 0.10 -4.25
C GLY A 415 -18.30 -0.72 -3.39
N GLY A 416 -18.73 -1.95 -3.08
CA GLY A 416 -18.07 -2.86 -2.13
C GLY A 416 -17.77 -4.24 -2.71
N ILE A 417 -18.49 -5.27 -2.25
CA ILE A 417 -18.28 -6.68 -2.62
C ILE A 417 -19.52 -7.24 -3.31
N ARG A 418 -19.33 -7.93 -4.44
CA ARG A 418 -20.36 -8.73 -5.11
C ARG A 418 -19.89 -10.16 -5.25
N ALA A 419 -20.72 -11.14 -4.91
CA ALA A 419 -20.39 -12.55 -5.05
C ALA A 419 -21.48 -13.37 -5.75
N TYR A 420 -21.02 -14.13 -6.74
CA TYR A 420 -21.63 -15.34 -7.29
C TYR A 420 -20.87 -16.56 -6.71
N GLY A 421 -21.17 -17.77 -7.14
CA GLY A 421 -20.39 -18.96 -6.77
C GLY A 421 -20.77 -19.57 -5.42
N SER A 422 -19.81 -20.18 -4.71
CA SER A 422 -20.08 -20.90 -3.46
C SER A 422 -18.92 -20.98 -2.46
N GLN A 423 -19.22 -21.31 -1.19
CA GLN A 423 -18.22 -21.48 -0.11
C GLN A 423 -17.34 -20.24 0.09
N HIS A 424 -17.86 -19.05 -0.21
CA HIS A 424 -17.14 -17.78 -0.06
C HIS A 424 -17.27 -17.24 1.35
N LYS A 425 -16.19 -16.68 1.89
CA LYS A 425 -16.20 -16.01 3.20
C LYS A 425 -15.92 -14.54 3.05
N ILE A 426 -16.84 -13.70 3.52
CA ILE A 426 -16.79 -12.24 3.43
C ILE A 426 -16.88 -11.72 4.87
N TYR A 427 -15.75 -11.39 5.49
CA TYR A 427 -15.72 -11.11 6.94
C TYR A 427 -14.75 -10.03 7.40
N ASN A 428 -15.04 -9.38 8.54
CA ASN A 428 -14.26 -8.23 9.05
C ASN A 428 -14.11 -7.07 8.04
N ASN A 429 -14.92 -6.98 6.98
CA ASN A 429 -14.80 -5.85 6.05
C ASN A 429 -15.54 -4.63 6.59
N TYR A 430 -14.94 -3.46 6.41
CA TYR A 430 -15.46 -2.17 6.85
C TYR A 430 -15.87 -1.33 5.65
N PHE A 431 -17.08 -0.79 5.67
CA PHE A 431 -17.66 -0.01 4.57
C PHE A 431 -18.21 1.31 5.10
N GLN A 432 -17.82 2.43 4.48
CA GLN A 432 -18.24 3.76 4.89
C GLN A 432 -18.58 4.64 3.70
N GLY A 433 -19.71 5.34 3.74
CA GLY A 433 -20.06 6.37 2.77
C GLY A 433 -20.24 5.88 1.32
N LEU A 434 -20.41 4.56 1.12
CA LEU A 434 -20.60 3.97 -0.20
C LEU A 434 -22.01 4.27 -0.74
N THR A 435 -22.08 4.61 -2.01
CA THR A 435 -23.26 5.21 -2.65
C THR A 435 -23.89 4.35 -3.74
N GLY A 436 -23.20 3.27 -4.11
CA GLY A 436 -23.53 2.38 -5.21
C GLY A 436 -24.82 1.58 -5.04
N ASN A 437 -25.31 1.08 -6.17
CA ASN A 437 -26.59 0.38 -6.30
C ASN A 437 -26.48 -0.84 -7.24
N SER A 438 -27.47 -1.74 -7.22
CA SER A 438 -27.43 -3.02 -7.94
C SER A 438 -26.10 -3.74 -7.67
N TYR A 439 -25.25 -3.96 -8.68
CA TYR A 439 -23.95 -4.63 -8.56
C TYR A 439 -22.91 -3.91 -7.66
N ARG A 440 -23.16 -2.66 -7.26
CA ARG A 440 -22.25 -1.83 -6.45
C ARG A 440 -22.77 -1.55 -5.02
N ILE A 441 -23.67 -2.38 -4.51
CA ILE A 441 -24.06 -2.39 -3.08
C ILE A 441 -22.86 -2.81 -2.21
N PRO A 442 -22.73 -2.37 -0.94
CA PRO A 442 -21.57 -2.69 -0.10
C PRO A 442 -21.31 -4.20 0.07
N ILE A 443 -22.34 -5.02 0.29
CA ILE A 443 -22.25 -6.47 0.14
C ILE A 443 -23.48 -6.99 -0.63
N LEU A 444 -23.25 -7.70 -1.73
CA LEU A 444 -24.28 -8.40 -2.50
C LEU A 444 -23.90 -9.88 -2.69
N LEU A 445 -24.67 -10.78 -2.06
CA LEU A 445 -24.75 -12.19 -2.47
C LEU A 445 -25.83 -12.30 -3.55
N ASP A 446 -25.46 -12.40 -4.82
CA ASP A 446 -26.43 -12.25 -5.92
C ASP A 446 -27.11 -13.57 -6.31
N SER A 447 -28.29 -13.44 -6.90
CA SER A 447 -29.00 -14.54 -7.56
C SER A 447 -28.27 -14.93 -8.84
N GLY A 448 -28.58 -16.12 -9.36
CA GLY A 448 -27.93 -16.68 -10.54
C GLY A 448 -28.85 -16.93 -11.72
N ASP A 449 -28.26 -17.25 -12.87
CA ASP A 449 -28.93 -17.93 -13.98
C ASP A 449 -28.45 -19.38 -14.17
N THR A 450 -27.37 -19.80 -13.48
CA THR A 450 -26.95 -21.21 -13.32
C THR A 450 -26.94 -21.65 -11.85
N THR A 451 -27.05 -22.96 -11.64
CA THR A 451 -26.87 -23.61 -10.32
C THR A 451 -25.43 -23.99 -10.01
N ASP A 452 -24.62 -24.16 -11.05
CA ASP A 452 -23.28 -24.77 -11.03
C ASP A 452 -22.35 -24.00 -12.00
N SER A 453 -21.03 -24.27 -11.93
CA SER A 453 -20.06 -23.85 -12.96
C SER A 453 -20.45 -24.40 -14.34
N THR A 454 -20.20 -23.62 -15.40
CA THR A 454 -20.57 -23.99 -16.79
C THR A 454 -19.51 -23.71 -17.84
N GLY A 455 -18.38 -23.07 -17.50
CA GLY A 455 -17.37 -22.55 -18.45
C GLY A 455 -17.83 -21.33 -19.27
N GLY A 456 -19.11 -21.21 -19.58
CA GLY A 456 -19.70 -20.02 -20.19
C GLY A 456 -19.97 -18.87 -19.20
N ASP A 457 -20.44 -17.75 -19.73
CA ASP A 457 -20.70 -16.49 -19.00
C ASP A 457 -21.88 -16.52 -18.02
N GLY A 458 -22.33 -17.69 -17.59
CA GLY A 458 -23.39 -17.85 -16.60
C GLY A 458 -23.04 -17.25 -15.24
N HIS A 459 -24.07 -17.04 -14.42
CA HIS A 459 -23.97 -16.49 -13.08
C HIS A 459 -24.42 -17.60 -12.11
N GLN A 460 -23.47 -18.26 -11.46
CA GLN A 460 -23.80 -19.25 -10.43
C GLN A 460 -24.35 -18.52 -9.21
N ARG A 461 -25.59 -18.84 -8.80
CA ARG A 461 -26.20 -18.25 -7.59
C ARG A 461 -25.35 -18.44 -6.33
N ALA A 462 -25.23 -17.40 -5.50
CA ALA A 462 -24.52 -17.48 -4.23
C ALA A 462 -25.08 -18.61 -3.34
N THR A 463 -24.22 -19.57 -2.98
CA THR A 463 -24.60 -20.78 -2.26
C THR A 463 -23.58 -21.14 -1.19
N ASP A 464 -24.01 -21.45 0.04
CA ASP A 464 -23.09 -21.88 1.12
C ASP A 464 -22.00 -20.82 1.43
N CYS A 465 -22.34 -19.53 1.29
CA CYS A 465 -21.42 -18.42 1.55
C CYS A 465 -21.64 -17.83 2.96
N GLU A 466 -20.57 -17.42 3.63
CA GLU A 466 -20.55 -16.84 4.98
C GLU A 466 -20.25 -15.33 4.89
N VAL A 467 -21.21 -14.48 5.29
CA VAL A 467 -21.07 -13.02 5.40
C VAL A 467 -21.12 -12.66 6.88
N VAL A 468 -19.96 -12.44 7.50
CA VAL A 468 -19.82 -12.46 8.97
C VAL A 468 -18.99 -11.29 9.51
N HIS A 469 -19.36 -10.67 10.64
CA HIS A 469 -18.53 -9.63 11.28
C HIS A 469 -18.18 -8.45 10.35
N ASN A 470 -19.05 -8.05 9.42
CA ASN A 470 -18.82 -6.85 8.61
C ASN A 470 -19.48 -5.62 9.26
N THR A 471 -18.88 -4.44 9.10
CA THR A 471 -19.42 -3.16 9.59
C THR A 471 -19.70 -2.22 8.41
N ILE A 472 -20.94 -1.74 8.27
CA ILE A 472 -21.37 -0.83 7.20
C ILE A 472 -21.98 0.44 7.81
N VAL A 473 -21.45 1.63 7.47
CA VAL A 473 -21.83 2.90 8.11
C VAL A 473 -22.05 4.04 7.10
N ASP A 474 -23.17 4.77 7.25
CA ASP A 474 -23.56 5.92 6.42
C ASP A 474 -23.62 5.63 4.88
N CYS A 475 -23.70 4.35 4.49
CA CYS A 475 -23.83 3.91 3.11
C CYS A 475 -25.27 4.07 2.58
N ALA A 476 -25.43 3.98 1.25
CA ALA A 476 -26.73 4.03 0.58
C ALA A 476 -27.55 2.73 0.70
N TRP A 477 -26.89 1.61 0.98
CA TRP A 477 -27.48 0.28 1.21
C TRP A 477 -26.60 -0.47 2.22
N GLY A 478 -27.10 -1.56 2.81
CA GLY A 478 -26.29 -2.48 3.62
C GLY A 478 -25.96 -3.78 2.88
N ILE A 479 -26.45 -4.90 3.40
CA ILE A 479 -26.26 -6.25 2.86
C ILE A 479 -27.48 -6.62 2.00
N ALA A 480 -27.26 -7.11 0.78
CA ALA A 480 -28.29 -7.59 -0.12
C ALA A 480 -28.14 -9.08 -0.46
N LEU A 481 -29.27 -9.79 -0.50
CA LEU A 481 -29.37 -11.20 -0.86
C LEU A 481 -30.36 -11.36 -2.02
N GLY A 482 -29.82 -11.69 -3.21
CA GLY A 482 -30.55 -11.86 -4.46
C GLY A 482 -31.02 -10.53 -5.07
N LEU A 483 -30.59 -10.23 -6.30
CA LEU A 483 -31.08 -9.05 -7.02
C LEU A 483 -31.33 -9.32 -8.50
N ASN A 484 -30.28 -9.64 -9.27
CA ASN A 484 -30.30 -9.32 -10.70
C ASN A 484 -30.77 -10.49 -11.60
N TYR A 485 -30.84 -11.71 -11.07
CA TYR A 485 -31.19 -12.93 -11.81
C TYR A 485 -32.31 -13.73 -11.11
N SER A 486 -32.68 -14.90 -11.65
CA SER A 486 -33.89 -15.64 -11.25
C SER A 486 -33.68 -16.80 -10.26
N LEU A 487 -32.47 -17.35 -10.16
CA LEU A 487 -32.15 -18.44 -9.23
C LEU A 487 -31.76 -17.89 -7.87
N THR A 488 -32.62 -18.15 -6.89
CA THR A 488 -32.47 -17.79 -5.49
C THR A 488 -31.13 -18.25 -4.87
N PRO A 489 -30.38 -17.35 -4.20
CA PRO A 489 -29.30 -17.72 -3.29
C PRO A 489 -29.82 -18.62 -2.15
N LYS A 490 -29.06 -19.64 -1.76
CA LYS A 490 -29.50 -20.64 -0.77
C LYS A 490 -28.37 -21.08 0.17
N ASP A 491 -28.74 -21.60 1.34
CA ASP A 491 -27.82 -22.12 2.37
C ASP A 491 -26.74 -21.11 2.84
N ASN A 492 -26.91 -19.79 2.61
CA ASN A 492 -25.93 -18.79 3.00
C ASN A 492 -26.11 -18.35 4.46
N HIS A 493 -25.01 -18.04 5.15
CA HIS A 493 -25.00 -17.54 6.52
C HIS A 493 -24.68 -16.03 6.55
N ILE A 494 -25.60 -15.20 7.06
CA ILE A 494 -25.42 -13.76 7.26
C ILE A 494 -25.46 -13.52 8.77
N ALA A 495 -24.31 -13.37 9.41
CA ALA A 495 -24.21 -13.40 10.87
C ALA A 495 -23.30 -12.32 11.48
N ASN A 496 -23.57 -11.90 12.72
CA ASN A 496 -22.69 -10.99 13.47
C ASN A 496 -22.37 -9.66 12.75
N ASN A 497 -23.14 -9.20 11.75
CA ASN A 497 -22.85 -7.97 11.00
C ASN A 497 -23.50 -6.75 11.66
N VAL A 498 -22.85 -5.59 11.59
CA VAL A 498 -23.38 -4.30 12.06
C VAL A 498 -23.63 -3.38 10.86
N VAL A 499 -24.85 -2.87 10.72
CA VAL A 499 -25.23 -1.95 9.65
C VAL A 499 -25.93 -0.71 10.23
N GLN A 500 -25.42 0.48 9.94
CA GLN A 500 -25.98 1.77 10.37
C GLN A 500 -26.02 2.75 9.20
N ASN A 501 -27.18 2.89 8.53
CA ASN A 501 -27.33 3.74 7.35
C ASN A 501 -28.54 4.69 7.46
N ARG A 502 -28.54 5.73 6.61
CA ARG A 502 -29.57 6.80 6.54
C ARG A 502 -30.54 6.67 5.36
N LYS A 503 -30.25 5.76 4.44
CA LYS A 503 -30.90 5.59 3.13
C LYS A 503 -31.23 4.09 2.93
N ASN A 504 -32.37 3.82 2.28
CA ASN A 504 -32.82 2.49 1.83
C ASN A 504 -32.82 1.38 2.92
N ALA A 505 -32.72 0.11 2.51
CA ALA A 505 -32.75 -1.05 3.39
C ALA A 505 -31.35 -1.40 3.93
N LEU A 506 -31.26 -1.75 5.22
CA LEU A 506 -30.02 -2.25 5.83
C LEU A 506 -29.74 -3.70 5.44
N TYR A 507 -30.78 -4.54 5.46
CA TYR A 507 -30.74 -5.94 5.03
C TYR A 507 -31.84 -6.10 3.98
N TYR A 508 -31.45 -6.29 2.71
CA TYR A 508 -32.38 -6.36 1.59
C TYR A 508 -32.47 -7.79 1.03
N ILE A 509 -33.66 -8.39 1.14
CA ILE A 509 -33.96 -9.69 0.53
C ILE A 509 -34.77 -9.46 -0.75
N GLY A 510 -34.18 -9.76 -1.90
CA GLY A 510 -34.84 -9.58 -3.19
C GLY A 510 -36.10 -10.44 -3.33
N SER A 511 -37.03 -10.03 -4.20
CA SER A 511 -38.26 -10.80 -4.49
C SER A 511 -38.01 -12.18 -5.12
N ASN A 512 -36.79 -12.41 -5.60
CA ASN A 512 -36.24 -13.70 -6.04
C ASN A 512 -35.64 -14.53 -4.89
N ALA A 513 -35.33 -13.93 -3.73
CA ALA A 513 -34.82 -14.59 -2.53
C ALA A 513 -35.85 -14.77 -1.41
N GLN A 514 -36.95 -14.02 -1.46
CA GLN A 514 -38.07 -14.12 -0.51
C GLN A 514 -38.65 -15.54 -0.46
N GLY A 515 -38.62 -16.14 0.74
CA GLY A 515 -39.16 -17.47 1.02
C GLY A 515 -38.14 -18.62 0.98
N GLU A 516 -36.88 -18.39 0.62
CA GLU A 516 -35.82 -19.39 0.74
C GLU A 516 -35.29 -19.47 2.18
N SER A 517 -35.85 -20.39 2.96
CA SER A 517 -35.58 -20.57 4.38
C SER A 517 -34.30 -21.35 4.70
N SER A 518 -33.47 -21.68 3.71
CA SER A 518 -32.13 -22.24 3.94
C SER A 518 -31.08 -21.18 4.28
N ASN A 519 -31.29 -19.91 3.92
CA ASN A 519 -30.39 -18.82 4.30
C ASN A 519 -30.60 -18.48 5.79
N VAL A 520 -29.52 -18.48 6.57
CA VAL A 520 -29.52 -18.23 8.01
C VAL A 520 -29.13 -16.79 8.29
N PHE A 521 -29.91 -16.13 9.13
CA PHE A 521 -29.57 -14.83 9.72
C PHE A 521 -29.44 -15.01 11.24
N GLU A 522 -28.35 -14.55 11.84
CA GLU A 522 -28.20 -14.60 13.30
C GLU A 522 -27.32 -13.46 13.86
N HIS A 523 -27.68 -12.94 15.04
CA HIS A 523 -26.87 -11.99 15.81
C HIS A 523 -26.37 -10.76 15.02
N ASN A 524 -27.11 -10.32 13.99
CA ASN A 524 -26.85 -9.09 13.27
C ASN A 524 -27.45 -7.88 14.03
N ILE A 525 -26.88 -6.68 13.85
CA ILE A 525 -27.41 -5.42 14.40
C ILE A 525 -27.70 -4.43 13.27
N GLY A 526 -28.93 -3.93 13.21
CA GLY A 526 -29.36 -2.91 12.25
C GLY A 526 -29.82 -1.62 12.92
N HIS A 527 -29.20 -0.49 12.58
CA HIS A 527 -29.61 0.84 13.03
C HIS A 527 -30.07 1.72 11.86
N SER A 528 -31.38 1.82 11.67
CA SER A 528 -31.97 2.63 10.59
C SER A 528 -32.13 4.07 11.02
N LEU A 529 -31.28 4.95 10.49
CA LEU A 529 -31.34 6.41 10.68
C LEU A 529 -32.20 7.07 9.60
N ASP A 530 -32.71 8.27 9.90
CA ASP A 530 -33.37 9.21 8.98
C ASP A 530 -34.48 8.58 8.09
N ALA A 531 -34.14 8.12 6.89
CA ALA A 531 -35.05 7.54 5.90
C ALA A 531 -34.75 6.06 5.57
N ALA A 532 -33.83 5.43 6.29
CA ALA A 532 -33.56 4.00 6.18
C ALA A 532 -34.66 3.14 6.82
N SER A 533 -34.63 1.85 6.54
CA SER A 533 -35.38 0.82 7.27
C SER A 533 -34.53 -0.45 7.41
N ILE A 534 -34.83 -1.28 8.42
CA ILE A 534 -34.10 -2.55 8.63
C ILE A 534 -34.17 -3.44 7.37
N GLY A 535 -35.30 -3.44 6.67
CA GLY A 535 -35.50 -4.16 5.38
C GLY A 535 -35.78 -5.66 5.50
N PHE A 536 -35.54 -6.24 6.67
CA PHE A 536 -35.74 -7.65 7.00
C PHE A 536 -37.01 -7.84 7.86
N GLU A 537 -37.79 -8.90 7.59
CA GLU A 537 -39.00 -9.26 8.34
C GLU A 537 -38.76 -10.54 9.16
N GLY A 538 -38.13 -10.41 10.33
CA GLY A 538 -37.81 -11.52 11.23
C GLY A 538 -37.69 -11.11 12.69
N SER A 539 -36.91 -11.86 13.47
CA SER A 539 -36.71 -11.68 14.91
C SER A 539 -35.45 -10.91 15.28
N ASP A 540 -35.41 -10.34 16.50
CA ASP A 540 -34.20 -9.71 17.05
C ASP A 540 -33.00 -10.68 17.18
N SER A 541 -33.23 -12.00 17.18
CA SER A 541 -32.16 -13.01 17.12
C SER A 541 -31.55 -13.17 15.73
N GLU A 542 -32.25 -12.74 14.66
CA GLU A 542 -31.77 -12.75 13.28
C GLU A 542 -31.15 -11.39 12.92
N VAL A 543 -31.88 -10.30 13.20
CA VAL A 543 -31.42 -8.91 13.05
C VAL A 543 -32.02 -8.06 14.19
N TRP A 544 -31.20 -7.68 15.17
CA TRP A 544 -31.60 -6.82 16.29
C TRP A 544 -31.65 -5.35 15.87
N ALA A 545 -32.82 -4.72 16.00
CA ALA A 545 -33.02 -3.31 15.72
C ALA A 545 -32.60 -2.43 16.92
N THR A 546 -31.29 -2.13 17.02
CA THR A 546 -30.69 -1.37 18.14
C THR A 546 -29.68 -0.33 17.67
N ASP A 547 -29.16 0.49 18.58
CA ASP A 547 -28.11 1.49 18.34
C ASP A 547 -26.73 0.89 18.67
N PRO A 548 -25.85 0.61 17.69
CA PRO A 548 -24.51 0.06 17.91
C PRO A 548 -23.52 1.04 18.54
N GLN A 549 -23.93 2.26 18.89
CA GLN A 549 -23.12 3.28 19.59
C GLN A 549 -21.73 3.45 18.96
N LEU A 550 -21.73 3.70 17.65
CA LEU A 550 -20.52 3.89 16.85
C LEU A 550 -20.06 5.36 16.91
N GLU A 551 -18.82 5.60 17.32
CA GLU A 551 -18.19 6.93 17.36
C GLU A 551 -17.11 7.07 16.28
N ALA A 552 -17.05 8.25 15.65
CA ALA A 552 -16.03 8.55 14.64
C ALA A 552 -14.66 8.78 15.28
N THR A 553 -13.64 8.09 14.76
CA THR A 553 -12.27 8.06 15.30
C THR A 553 -11.24 8.24 14.20
N ASN A 554 -10.22 9.05 14.43
CA ASN A 554 -9.15 9.29 13.46
C ASN A 554 -8.04 8.25 13.61
N PHE A 555 -7.70 7.57 12.51
CA PHE A 555 -6.73 6.47 12.51
C PHE A 555 -5.99 6.36 11.16
N ASN A 556 -4.64 6.35 11.19
CA ASN A 556 -3.77 6.32 10.00
C ASN A 556 -4.10 7.37 8.90
N GLY A 557 -4.71 8.51 9.27
CA GLY A 557 -5.17 9.57 8.36
C GLY A 557 -6.64 9.45 7.92
N TRP A 558 -7.31 8.35 8.25
CA TRP A 558 -8.71 8.08 7.95
C TRP A 558 -9.61 8.43 9.14
N SER A 559 -10.88 8.77 8.88
CA SER A 559 -11.92 8.82 9.91
C SER A 559 -12.80 7.58 9.76
N ILE A 560 -12.73 6.66 10.74
CA ILE A 560 -13.52 5.42 10.78
C ILE A 560 -14.36 5.35 12.05
N TYR A 561 -15.51 4.69 11.99
CA TYR A 561 -16.43 4.52 13.10
C TYR A 561 -16.13 3.22 13.86
N ARG A 562 -15.94 3.32 15.19
CA ARG A 562 -15.75 2.18 16.08
C ARG A 562 -16.82 2.15 17.18
N PRO A 563 -17.24 0.97 17.67
CA PRO A 563 -18.13 0.86 18.83
C PRO A 563 -17.52 1.43 20.11
N THR A 564 -18.34 2.07 20.94
CA THR A 564 -17.91 2.46 22.30
C THR A 564 -17.89 1.26 23.25
N ALA A 565 -17.17 1.39 24.38
CA ALA A 565 -17.14 0.39 25.45
C ALA A 565 -18.47 0.18 26.21
N ALA A 566 -19.58 0.80 25.77
CA ALA A 566 -20.93 0.57 26.27
C ALA A 566 -21.90 0.09 25.15
N SER A 567 -21.36 -0.20 23.97
CA SER A 567 -22.11 -0.62 22.79
C SER A 567 -22.80 -1.98 22.99
N PRO A 568 -24.02 -2.19 22.44
CA PRO A 568 -24.66 -3.50 22.42
C PRO A 568 -24.03 -4.50 21.44
N VAL A 569 -22.98 -4.15 20.69
CA VAL A 569 -22.22 -5.12 19.90
C VAL A 569 -21.30 -6.01 20.77
N VAL A 570 -20.98 -5.55 21.98
CA VAL A 570 -19.98 -6.17 22.87
C VAL A 570 -20.46 -7.54 23.36
N ASP A 571 -19.61 -8.56 23.24
CA ASP A 571 -19.91 -9.98 23.55
C ASP A 571 -21.14 -10.56 22.78
N TYR A 572 -21.71 -9.86 21.78
CA TYR A 572 -23.00 -10.23 21.17
C TYR A 572 -22.90 -11.26 20.02
N GLY A 573 -21.74 -11.44 19.41
CA GLY A 573 -21.56 -12.30 18.24
C GLY A 573 -21.66 -13.80 18.53
N ALA A 574 -22.29 -14.52 17.60
CA ALA A 574 -22.32 -15.98 17.61
C ALA A 574 -20.92 -16.58 17.47
N ALA A 575 -20.53 -17.44 18.43
CA ALA A 575 -19.23 -18.12 18.46
C ALA A 575 -19.06 -19.27 17.43
N GLY A 576 -19.95 -19.38 16.43
CA GLY A 576 -19.85 -20.40 15.37
C GLY A 576 -18.68 -20.18 14.42
N TYR A 577 -18.29 -18.92 14.21
CA TYR A 577 -17.40 -18.47 13.14
C TYR A 577 -15.92 -18.44 13.58
N ALA A 578 -15.46 -19.51 14.23
CA ALA A 578 -14.17 -19.57 14.93
C ALA A 578 -12.90 -19.43 14.05
N TYR A 579 -13.03 -19.29 12.73
CA TYR A 579 -11.94 -18.87 11.85
C TYR A 579 -11.70 -17.34 11.90
N VAL A 580 -12.68 -16.55 12.35
CA VAL A 580 -12.57 -15.11 12.61
C VAL A 580 -11.94 -14.88 13.99
N GLY A 581 -10.71 -15.39 14.17
CA GLY A 581 -9.99 -15.32 15.46
C GLY A 581 -9.41 -13.94 15.79
N VAL A 582 -9.45 -13.01 14.84
CA VAL A 582 -9.09 -11.59 15.02
C VAL A 582 -10.15 -10.69 14.40
N ASP A 583 -10.12 -9.40 14.74
CA ASP A 583 -10.91 -8.33 14.13
C ASP A 583 -10.24 -7.77 12.85
N PHE A 584 -10.78 -6.69 12.28
CA PHE A 584 -10.22 -5.99 11.10
C PHE A 584 -8.92 -5.21 11.36
N GLU A 585 -8.56 -4.95 12.62
CA GLU A 585 -7.31 -4.32 13.03
C GLU A 585 -6.28 -5.33 13.56
N GLY A 586 -6.59 -6.63 13.54
CA GLY A 586 -5.72 -7.72 14.01
C GLY A 586 -5.77 -7.95 15.53
N GLN A 587 -6.73 -7.35 16.23
CA GLN A 587 -6.99 -7.56 17.65
C GLN A 587 -7.61 -8.96 17.88
N THR A 588 -7.24 -9.65 18.96
CA THR A 588 -7.71 -11.04 19.19
C THR A 588 -9.15 -11.06 19.68
N ARG A 589 -10.01 -11.88 19.05
CA ARG A 589 -11.37 -12.10 19.55
C ARG A 589 -11.42 -13.16 20.65
N LEU A 590 -12.20 -12.95 21.70
CA LEU A 590 -12.36 -13.92 22.82
C LEU A 590 -13.81 -14.39 23.00
N THR A 591 -14.73 -13.44 23.14
CA THR A 591 -16.17 -13.62 22.99
C THR A 591 -16.54 -12.59 21.94
N PRO A 592 -16.84 -13.00 20.70
CA PRO A 592 -16.65 -12.09 19.58
C PRO A 592 -17.73 -11.02 19.50
N ASP A 593 -17.33 -9.78 19.27
CA ASP A 593 -18.25 -8.67 19.05
C ASP A 593 -18.97 -8.77 17.70
N ALA A 594 -20.16 -8.17 17.59
CA ALA A 594 -20.77 -7.96 16.28
C ALA A 594 -20.09 -6.81 15.52
N GLY A 595 -19.88 -7.00 14.21
CA GLY A 595 -19.16 -6.08 13.34
C GLY A 595 -17.66 -6.39 13.24
N ALA A 596 -16.95 -5.54 12.52
CA ALA A 596 -15.57 -5.74 12.10
C ALA A 596 -14.51 -5.48 13.19
N ASP A 597 -14.87 -4.72 14.23
CA ASP A 597 -14.05 -4.30 15.39
C ASP A 597 -14.23 -5.30 16.57
N GLU A 598 -13.28 -5.37 17.52
CA GLU A 598 -13.45 -6.03 18.82
C GLU A 598 -13.07 -5.05 19.95
N VAL A 599 -14.06 -4.69 20.78
CA VAL A 599 -13.92 -3.68 21.85
C VAL A 599 -12.90 -4.12 22.90
N GLY A 600 -11.72 -3.51 22.83
CA GLY A 600 -10.63 -3.76 23.78
C GLY A 600 -9.80 -5.01 23.50
N GLY A 601 -9.87 -5.58 22.29
CA GLY A 601 -9.07 -6.73 21.88
C GLY A 601 -7.54 -6.49 21.88
N GLY A 602 -7.08 -5.24 21.95
CA GLY A 602 -5.70 -4.90 22.25
C GLY A 602 -5.27 -3.49 21.82
N ALA A 603 -4.07 -3.41 21.26
CA ALA A 603 -3.68 -2.31 20.38
C ALA A 603 -3.83 -2.80 18.93
N PRO A 604 -4.30 -1.96 17.99
CA PRO A 604 -4.41 -2.34 16.59
C PRO A 604 -3.03 -2.66 15.98
N LEU A 605 -3.03 -3.52 14.97
CA LEU A 605 -1.88 -4.00 14.21
C LEU A 605 -2.05 -3.83 12.69
N ILE A 606 -3.28 -3.63 12.23
CA ILE A 606 -3.71 -3.47 10.83
C ILE A 606 -4.54 -2.19 10.76
N TRP A 607 -4.47 -1.48 9.64
CA TRP A 607 -5.14 -0.19 9.40
C TRP A 607 -5.54 -0.04 7.93
N PRO A 608 -6.52 0.83 7.62
CA PRO A 608 -6.75 1.25 6.25
C PRO A 608 -5.49 1.91 5.68
N VAL A 609 -5.06 1.42 4.52
CA VAL A 609 -3.79 1.73 3.85
C VAL A 609 -3.86 3.11 3.21
N ASN A 610 -2.84 3.94 3.43
CA ASN A 610 -2.74 5.27 2.80
C ASN A 610 -1.58 5.35 1.78
N ALA A 611 -1.58 6.41 0.97
CA ALA A 611 -0.64 6.59 -0.15
C ALA A 611 0.85 6.69 0.23
N TRP A 612 1.21 6.76 1.53
CA TRP A 612 2.60 6.73 2.00
C TRP A 612 3.12 5.31 2.26
N GLN A 613 2.22 4.32 2.33
CA GLN A 613 2.54 2.92 2.65
C GLN A 613 2.66 2.03 1.41
N VAL A 614 2.49 2.61 0.22
CA VAL A 614 2.30 1.90 -1.06
C VAL A 614 3.07 2.54 -2.21
N GLY A 615 3.26 1.76 -3.29
CA GLY A 615 3.98 2.21 -4.47
C GLY A 615 5.50 2.32 -4.26
N PRO A 616 6.26 2.86 -5.24
CA PRO A 616 7.71 2.65 -5.29
C PRO A 616 8.54 3.22 -4.15
N ASN A 617 8.03 4.23 -3.44
CA ASN A 617 8.75 4.98 -2.42
C ASN A 617 7.90 5.08 -1.14
N PRO A 618 7.64 3.97 -0.43
CA PRO A 618 6.94 4.00 0.86
C PRO A 618 7.81 4.73 1.91
N ARG A 619 7.19 5.29 2.94
CA ARG A 619 7.83 6.13 3.96
C ARG A 619 7.75 5.56 5.37
#